data_AF-K1T2I0-F1
#
_entry.id   AF-K1T2I0-F1
#
_cell.length_a   1.000
_cell.length_b   1.000
_cell.length_c   1.000
_cell.angle_alpha   90.00
_cell.angle_beta   90.00
_cell.angle_gamma   90.00
#
_symmetry.space_group_name_H-M   'P 1'
#
loop_
_entity.id
_entity.type
_entity.pdbx_description
1 polymer ?
#
loop_
_entity_poly.entity_id
_entity_poly.type
_entity_poly.pdbx_seq_one_letter_code
_entity_poly.pdbx_strand_id
1 'polypeptide(L)'
;MGFTGGLFAVALVMFFTLGRSFLPSFNEGSFTINISSLPGISLAESDKMGHRAEELLMSIPEIQTVARKTGRAELDEHALGVNVSEIEAPFELKDRSRQELVADVRA
;
A
#
# COMPACT_ATOMS: atom_id res chain seq x y z
N MET A 1 -42.41 -27.46 -3.21
CA MET A 1 -41.15 -28.22 -3.02
C MET A 1 -40.17 -28.03 -4.18
N GLY A 2 -40.58 -28.19 -5.46
CA GLY A 2 -39.67 -28.01 -6.61
C GLY A 2 -39.06 -26.61 -6.73
N PHE A 3 -39.84 -25.55 -6.51
CA PHE A 3 -39.35 -24.17 -6.55
C PHE A 3 -38.28 -23.89 -5.49
N THR A 4 -38.52 -24.32 -4.25
CA THR A 4 -37.57 -24.18 -3.13
C THR A 4 -36.27 -24.95 -3.40
N GLY A 5 -36.37 -26.18 -3.93
CA GLY A 5 -35.19 -26.97 -4.30
C GLY A 5 -34.38 -26.35 -5.44
N GLY A 6 -35.05 -25.79 -6.44
CA GLY A 6 -34.40 -25.04 -7.52
C GLY A 6 -33.65 -23.82 -7.00
N LEU A 7 -34.28 -23.00 -6.15
CA LEU A 7 -33.63 -21.82 -5.58
C LEU A 7 -32.42 -22.19 -4.70
N PHE A 8 -32.50 -23.29 -3.94
CA PHE A 8 -31.39 -23.80 -3.15
C PHE A 8 -30.21 -24.26 -4.02
N ALA A 9 -30.49 -24.97 -5.12
CA ALA A 9 -29.44 -25.38 -6.07
C ALA A 9 -28.75 -24.16 -6.71
N VAL A 10 -29.51 -23.13 -7.09
CA VAL A 10 -28.95 -21.88 -7.63
C VAL A 10 -28.08 -21.16 -6.59
N ALA A 11 -28.53 -21.08 -5.34
CA ALA A 11 -27.75 -20.49 -4.25
C ALA A 11 -26.43 -21.25 -4.01
N LEU A 12 -26.45 -22.58 -4.05
CA LEU A 12 -25.24 -23.41 -3.95
C LEU A 12 -24.26 -23.14 -5.09
N VAL A 13 -24.76 -23.08 -6.34
CA VAL A 13 -23.91 -22.74 -7.49
C VAL A 13 -23.29 -21.36 -7.31
N MET A 14 -24.07 -20.35 -6.93
CA MET A 14 -23.55 -19.00 -6.68
C MET A 14 -22.51 -18.98 -5.55
N PHE A 15 -22.75 -19.70 -4.45
CA PHE A 15 -21.81 -19.77 -3.33
C PHE A 15 -20.39 -20.18 -3.75
N PHE A 16 -20.25 -21.13 -4.68
CA PHE A 16 -18.94 -21.54 -5.19
C PHE A 16 -18.30 -20.53 -6.17
N THR A 17 -19.05 -19.53 -6.64
CA THR A 17 -18.53 -18.44 -7.50
C THR A 17 -18.10 -17.20 -6.72
N LEU A 18 -18.45 -17.09 -5.43
CA LEU A 18 -18.05 -15.95 -4.62
C LEU A 18 -16.53 -15.93 -4.41
N GLY A 19 -15.94 -14.77 -4.65
CA GLY A 19 -14.54 -14.51 -4.29
C GLY A 19 -14.32 -14.56 -2.79
N ARG A 20 -13.09 -14.83 -2.38
CA ARG A 20 -12.67 -14.81 -0.96
C ARG A 20 -11.68 -13.68 -0.75
N SER A 21 -11.97 -12.82 0.21
CA SER A 21 -11.00 -11.86 0.76
C SER A 21 -11.06 -11.95 2.27
N PHE A 22 -9.94 -11.69 2.94
CA PHE A 22 -9.93 -11.58 4.41
C PHE A 22 -10.71 -10.34 4.85
N LEU A 23 -10.44 -9.19 4.21
CA LEU A 23 -11.10 -7.91 4.46
C LEU A 23 -11.38 -7.18 3.13
N PRO A 24 -12.36 -6.26 3.09
CA PRO A 24 -12.49 -5.36 1.95
C PRO A 24 -11.22 -4.53 1.77
N SER A 25 -10.93 -4.11 0.55
CA SER A 25 -9.81 -3.20 0.29
C SER A 25 -10.02 -1.90 1.07
N PHE A 26 -9.04 -1.52 1.89
CA PHE A 26 -9.05 -0.25 2.59
C PHE A 26 -8.97 0.89 1.57
N ASN A 27 -9.86 1.86 1.73
CA ASN A 27 -9.87 3.09 0.93
C ASN A 27 -9.34 4.24 1.77
N GLU A 28 -8.07 4.11 2.16
CA GLU A 28 -7.33 5.14 2.88
C GLU A 28 -6.76 6.12 1.85
N GLY A 29 -6.97 7.42 2.04
CA GLY A 29 -6.46 8.49 1.17
C GLY A 29 -4.95 8.70 1.27
N SER A 30 -4.20 7.65 1.60
CA SER A 30 -2.75 7.67 1.77
C SER A 30 -2.17 6.30 1.42
N PHE A 31 -0.95 6.30 0.87
CA PHE A 31 -0.15 5.10 0.73
C PHE A 31 0.84 4.99 1.88
N THR A 32 0.94 3.79 2.45
CA THR A 32 2.07 3.39 3.29
C THR A 32 3.04 2.57 2.45
N ILE A 33 4.21 3.13 2.18
CA ILE A 33 5.22 2.56 1.28
C ILE A 33 6.43 2.13 2.12
N ASN A 34 6.79 0.85 2.04
CA ASN A 34 7.98 0.33 2.71
C ASN A 34 9.13 0.16 1.69
N ILE A 35 10.26 0.78 2.00
CA ILE A 35 11.51 0.69 1.23
C ILE A 35 12.48 -0.15 2.03
N SER A 36 12.82 -1.33 1.51
CA SER A 36 13.72 -2.28 2.17
C SER A 36 15.00 -2.43 1.36
N SER A 37 16.14 -2.18 2.00
CA SER A 37 17.47 -2.42 1.46
C SER A 37 18.13 -3.64 2.14
N LEU A 38 19.32 -4.00 1.66
CA LEU A 38 20.13 -5.04 2.29
C LEU A 38 20.49 -4.67 3.73
N PRO A 39 20.51 -5.64 4.66
CA PRO A 39 21.07 -5.44 6.00
C PRO A 39 22.53 -4.96 5.94
N GLY A 40 22.92 -4.09 6.87
CA GLY A 40 24.28 -3.55 6.94
C GLY A 40 24.52 -2.30 6.09
N ILE A 41 23.50 -1.77 5.40
CA ILE A 41 23.56 -0.44 4.79
C ILE A 41 23.82 0.62 5.87
N SER A 42 24.54 1.69 5.52
CA SER A 42 24.66 2.85 6.40
C SER A 42 23.36 3.65 6.42
N LEU A 43 23.12 4.35 7.53
CA LEU A 43 21.99 5.27 7.63
C LEU A 43 22.03 6.34 6.53
N ALA A 44 23.22 6.86 6.20
CA ALA A 44 23.39 7.87 5.16
C ALA A 44 23.00 7.38 3.76
N GLU A 45 23.36 6.14 3.38
CA GLU A 45 22.97 5.62 2.06
C GLU A 45 21.49 5.24 2.02
N SER A 46 20.95 4.74 3.14
CA SER A 46 19.50 4.49 3.28
C SER A 46 18.69 5.78 3.18
N ASP A 47 19.14 6.85 3.84
CA ASP A 47 18.50 8.17 3.77
C ASP A 47 18.53 8.74 2.35
N LYS A 48 19.67 8.63 1.66
CA LYS A 48 19.80 9.03 0.25
C LYS A 48 18.86 8.25 -0.68
N MET A 49 18.68 6.95 -0.46
CA MET A 49 17.70 6.14 -1.18
C MET A 49 16.26 6.60 -0.89
N GLY A 50 15.95 6.82 0.39
CA GLY A 50 14.65 7.32 0.83
C GLY A 50 14.32 8.67 0.22
N HIS A 51 15.29 9.59 0.18
CA HIS A 51 15.13 10.92 -0.41
C HIS A 51 14.82 10.86 -1.91
N ARG A 52 15.49 9.97 -2.65
CA ARG A 52 15.17 9.76 -4.07
C ARG A 52 13.75 9.21 -4.27
N ALA A 53 13.28 8.34 -3.38
CA ALA A 53 11.91 7.85 -3.43
C ALA A 53 10.90 8.96 -3.10
N GLU A 54 11.19 9.85 -2.14
CA GLU A 54 10.39 11.04 -1.84
C GLU A 54 10.26 11.94 -3.07
N GLU A 55 11.36 12.26 -3.75
CA GLU A 55 11.36 13.07 -4.97
C GLU A 55 10.51 12.45 -6.09
N LEU A 56 10.64 11.13 -6.31
CA LEU A 56 9.86 10.40 -7.30
C LEU A 56 8.36 10.41 -6.96
N LEU A 57 8.00 10.19 -5.70
CA LEU A 57 6.61 10.26 -5.26
C LEU A 57 6.03 11.66 -5.40
N MET A 58 6.78 12.70 -5.02
CA MET A 58 6.36 14.10 -5.17
C MET A 58 6.25 14.55 -6.64
N SER A 59 6.84 13.81 -7.59
CA SER A 59 6.64 14.05 -9.02
C SER A 59 5.26 13.61 -9.52
N ILE A 60 4.53 12.80 -8.75
CA ILE A 60 3.19 12.32 -9.07
C ILE A 60 2.16 13.39 -8.63
N PRO A 61 1.34 13.95 -9.54
CA PRO A 61 0.47 15.09 -9.24
C PRO A 61 -0.61 14.88 -8.18
N GLU A 62 -0.96 13.63 -7.89
CA GLU A 62 -1.94 13.28 -6.86
C GLU A 62 -1.35 13.22 -5.45
N ILE A 63 -0.03 13.08 -5.31
CA ILE A 63 0.65 13.00 -4.01
C ILE A 63 0.75 14.41 -3.43
N GLN A 64 0.17 14.61 -2.24
CA GLN A 64 0.13 15.93 -1.61
C GLN A 64 1.43 16.26 -0.87
N THR A 65 1.90 15.27 -0.11
CA THR A 65 3.06 15.36 0.77
C THR A 65 3.65 13.98 0.94
N VAL A 66 4.90 13.91 1.37
CA VAL A 66 5.56 12.68 1.80
C VAL A 66 6.16 12.89 3.19
N ALA A 67 5.98 11.90 4.06
CA ALA A 67 6.62 11.86 5.37
C ALA A 67 7.31 10.51 5.54
N ARG A 68 8.63 10.52 5.79
CA ARG A 68 9.43 9.31 5.89
C ARG A 68 9.99 9.11 7.29
N LYS A 69 10.04 7.85 7.71
CA LYS A 69 10.82 7.36 8.85
C LYS A 69 11.83 6.33 8.37
N THR A 70 13.12 6.54 8.61
CA THR A 70 14.19 5.56 8.32
C THR A 70 14.70 4.94 9.60
N GLY A 71 14.64 3.61 9.70
CA GLY A 71 14.92 2.89 10.93
C GLY A 71 13.89 3.12 12.02
N ARG A 72 14.38 3.30 13.26
CA ARG A 72 13.55 3.49 14.46
C ARG A 72 13.91 4.78 15.18
N ALA A 73 12.94 5.40 15.83
CA ALA A 73 13.22 6.40 16.85
C ALA A 73 13.75 5.70 18.13
N GLU A 74 14.52 6.41 18.96
CA GLU A 74 15.19 5.83 20.13
C GLU A 74 14.22 5.12 21.11
N LEU A 75 12.99 5.62 21.21
CA LEU A 75 11.91 5.10 22.07
C LEU A 75 10.80 4.36 21.29
N ASP A 76 11.01 4.07 20.00
CA ASP A 76 10.02 3.34 19.20
C ASP A 76 10.01 1.85 19.57
N GLU A 77 8.82 1.27 19.75
CA GLU A 77 8.60 -0.18 19.94
C GLU A 77 8.87 -0.96 18.64
N HIS A 78 8.91 -0.29 17.49
CA HIS A 78 9.25 -0.91 16.21
C HIS A 78 10.71 -1.35 16.15
N ALA A 79 10.92 -2.60 15.74
CA ALA A 79 12.24 -3.22 15.57
C ALA A 79 12.86 -2.99 14.17
N LEU A 80 12.49 -1.90 13.48
CA LEU A 80 13.01 -1.61 12.14
C LEU A 80 14.45 -1.09 12.21
N GLY A 81 15.35 -1.75 11.48
CA GLY A 81 16.74 -1.32 11.31
C GLY A 81 16.87 -0.21 10.27
N VAL A 82 18.05 0.42 10.20
CA VAL A 82 18.34 1.50 9.23
C VAL A 82 18.18 1.08 7.77
N ASN A 83 18.07 -0.23 7.49
CA ASN A 83 17.82 -0.80 6.18
C ASN A 83 16.34 -0.77 5.76
N VAL A 84 15.43 -0.26 6.59
CA VAL A 84 14.01 -0.11 6.27
C VAL A 84 13.61 1.35 6.45
N SER A 85 12.91 1.89 5.46
CA SER A 85 12.24 3.18 5.54
C SER A 85 10.76 3.03 5.23
N GLU A 86 9.92 3.71 5.99
CA GLU A 86 8.49 3.79 5.75
C GLU A 86 8.13 5.21 5.30
N ILE A 87 7.36 5.34 4.23
CA ILE A 87 6.85 6.60 3.71
C ILE A 87 5.32 6.58 3.79
N GLU A 88 4.76 7.61 4.41
CA GLU A 88 3.36 7.96 4.29
C GLU A 88 3.20 9.00 3.18
N ALA A 89 2.33 8.71 2.22
CA ALA A 89 2.09 9.56 1.06
C ALA A 89 0.58 9.75 0.82
N PRO A 90 -0.05 10.75 1.48
CA PRO A 90 -1.42 11.15 1.21
C PRO A 90 -1.64 11.52 -0.25
N PHE A 91 -2.76 11.09 -0.82
CA PHE A 91 -3.10 11.37 -2.22
C PHE A 91 -4.54 11.83 -2.39
N GLU A 92 -4.76 12.67 -3.39
CA GLU A 92 -6.09 13.08 -3.86
C GLU A 92 -6.27 12.68 -5.33
N LEU A 93 -7.26 11.82 -5.58
CA LEU A 93 -7.61 11.44 -6.94
C LEU A 93 -8.33 12.59 -7.64
N LYS A 94 -7.85 12.93 -8.84
CA LYS A 94 -8.50 13.87 -9.75
C LYS A 94 -9.31 13.08 -10.78
N ASP A 95 -8.80 12.96 -12.00
CA ASP A 95 -9.57 12.45 -13.14
C ASP A 95 -9.34 10.96 -13.44
N ARG A 96 -8.29 10.35 -12.86
CA ARG A 96 -7.86 8.98 -13.16
C ARG A 96 -8.19 7.96 -12.08
N SER A 97 -8.18 6.68 -12.44
CA SER A 97 -8.46 5.61 -11.50
C SER A 97 -7.35 5.41 -10.47
N ARG A 98 -7.71 4.93 -9.27
CA ARG A 98 -6.71 4.53 -8.24
C ARG A 98 -5.72 3.49 -8.77
N GLN A 99 -6.16 2.62 -9.68
CA GLN A 99 -5.31 1.58 -10.25
C GLN A 99 -4.20 2.17 -11.12
N GLU A 100 -4.50 3.22 -11.90
CA GLU A 100 -3.50 3.97 -12.67
C GLU A 100 -2.52 4.70 -11.75
N LEU A 101 -3.01 5.36 -10.70
CA LEU A 101 -2.13 5.98 -9.71
C LEU A 101 -1.19 4.96 -9.05
N VAL A 102 -1.71 3.80 -8.65
CA VAL A 102 -0.89 2.72 -8.07
C VAL A 102 0.12 2.16 -9.08
N ALA A 103 -0.23 2.14 -10.37
CA ALA A 103 0.70 1.72 -11.42
C ALA A 103 1.88 2.70 -11.54
N ASP A 104 1.63 4.01 -11.52
CA ASP A 104 2.68 5.03 -11.54
C ASP A 104 3.59 4.98 -10.31
N VAL A 105 3.01 4.81 -9.11
CA VAL A 105 3.79 4.66 -7.86
C VAL A 105 4.72 3.44 -7.90
N ARG A 106 4.38 2.42 -8.70
CA ARG A 106 5.15 1.17 -8.83
C ARG A 106 6.11 1.13 -10.03
N ALA A 107 6.09 2.14 -10.89
CA ALA A 107 6.95 2.22 -12.09
C ALA A 107 8.39 2.59 -11.72
#